data_AF-A0A7X9X2H9-F1
#
_entry.id   AF-A0A7X9X2H9-F1
#
_cell.length_a   1.000
_cell.length_b   1.000
_cell.length_c   1.000
_cell.angle_alpha   90.00
_cell.angle_beta   90.00
_cell.angle_gamma   90.00
#
_symmetry.space_group_name_H-M   'P 1'
#
loop_
_entity.id
_entity.type
_entity.pdbx_description
1 polymer ?
#
loop_
_entity_poly.entity_id
_entity_poly.type
_entity_poly.pdbx_seq_one_letter_code
_entity_poly.pdbx_strand_id
1 'polypeptide(L)'
;MQFDYRHFQIDCRARHAEDGCYYARAKITRVPRRNEAFQAHDSGDIDGFASEADALSCARSWAIEWCDAAANLAAHQAGPS
;
A
#
# COMPACT_ATOMS: atom_id res chain seq x y z
N MET A 1 -2.47 1.99 -10.73
CA MET A 1 -2.84 0.55 -10.72
C MET A 1 -3.58 0.28 -9.42
N GLN A 2 -4.77 -0.31 -9.46
CA GLN A 2 -5.56 -0.61 -8.27
C GLN A 2 -5.89 -2.11 -8.20
N PHE A 3 -5.81 -2.69 -7.01
CA PHE A 3 -6.17 -4.09 -6.76
C PHE A 3 -6.53 -4.35 -5.29
N ASP A 4 -7.29 -5.40 -5.03
CA ASP A 4 -7.61 -5.86 -3.67
C ASP A 4 -6.63 -6.94 -3.20
N TYR A 5 -6.20 -6.87 -1.95
CA TYR A 5 -5.31 -7.85 -1.33
C TYR A 5 -5.60 -8.01 0.17
N ARG A 6 -5.89 -9.24 0.64
CA ARG A 6 -6.12 -9.58 2.07
C ARG A 6 -7.00 -8.59 2.86
N HIS A 7 -8.10 -8.13 2.26
CA HIS A 7 -9.04 -7.14 2.83
C HIS A 7 -8.61 -5.66 2.77
N PHE A 8 -7.52 -5.37 2.07
CA PHE A 8 -7.08 -4.03 1.75
C PHE A 8 -7.30 -3.72 0.28
N GLN A 9 -7.80 -2.53 0.00
CA GLN A 9 -7.75 -1.91 -1.32
C GLN A 9 -6.40 -1.21 -1.46
N ILE A 10 -5.61 -1.63 -2.44
CA ILE A 10 -4.31 -1.07 -2.75
C ILE A 10 -4.43 -0.24 -4.01
N ASP A 11 -3.98 1.00 -3.95
CA ASP A 11 -3.88 1.92 -5.08
C ASP A 11 -2.42 2.36 -5.25
N CYS A 12 -1.74 1.74 -6.21
CA CYS A 12 -0.37 2.07 -6.61
C CYS A 12 -0.39 3.21 -7.63
N ARG A 13 0.39 4.25 -7.37
CA ARG A 13 0.54 5.41 -8.23
C ARG A 13 2.01 5.69 -8.47
N ALA A 14 2.31 6.14 -9.68
CA ALA A 14 3.58 6.75 -10.01
C ALA A 14 3.33 8.25 -10.15
N ARG A 15 3.91 9.05 -9.25
CA ARG A 15 3.86 10.50 -9.37
C ARG A 15 5.00 10.94 -10.27
N HIS A 16 4.67 11.44 -11.46
CA HIS A 16 5.65 12.10 -12.31
C HIS A 16 6.04 13.44 -11.70
N ALA A 17 7.34 13.69 -11.59
CA ALA A 17 7.91 14.90 -11.03
C ALA A 17 8.69 15.70 -12.08
N GLU A 18 8.97 16.97 -11.78
CA GLU A 18 9.56 17.92 -12.72
C GLU A 18 11.00 17.57 -13.12
N ASP A 19 11.69 16.76 -12.32
CA ASP A 19 13.01 16.18 -12.62
C ASP A 19 12.97 15.02 -13.64
N GLY A 20 11.78 14.65 -14.12
CA GLY A 20 11.58 13.55 -15.07
C GLY A 20 11.55 12.16 -14.43
N CYS A 21 11.64 12.09 -13.09
CA CYS A 21 11.49 10.84 -12.34
C CYS A 21 10.04 10.55 -12.01
N TYR A 22 9.75 9.26 -11.81
CA TYR A 22 8.49 8.72 -11.34
C TYR A 22 8.66 8.24 -9.90
N TYR A 23 8.02 8.93 -8.96
CA TYR A 23 8.03 8.53 -7.56
C TYR A 23 6.95 7.48 -7.30
N ALA A 24 7.38 6.32 -6.81
CA ALA A 24 6.51 5.24 -6.41
C ALA A 24 5.71 5.62 -5.17
N ARG A 25 4.39 5.46 -5.22
CA ARG A 25 3.48 5.68 -4.09
C ARG A 25 2.44 4.58 -4.02
N ALA A 26 2.03 4.23 -2.83
CA ALA A 26 0.93 3.30 -2.57
C ALA A 26 0.01 3.89 -1.50
N LYS A 27 -1.29 3.86 -1.79
CA LYS A 27 -2.33 4.10 -0.80
C LYS A 27 -3.02 2.78 -0.48
N ILE A 28 -3.01 2.41 0.78
CA ILE A 28 -3.61 1.19 1.29
C ILE A 28 -4.83 1.59 2.11
N THR A 29 -5.98 1.06 1.77
CA THR A 29 -7.24 1.34 2.46
C THR A 29 -7.84 0.04 2.94
N ARG A 30 -7.97 -0.15 4.24
CA ARG A 30 -8.67 -1.30 4.81
C ARG A 30 -10.16 -1.09 4.64
N VAL A 31 -10.84 -2.02 3.99
CA VAL A 31 -12.29 -1.98 3.87
C VAL A 31 -12.88 -2.40 5.21
N PRO A 32 -13.54 -1.51 5.96
CA PRO A 32 -14.07 -1.86 7.28
C PRO A 32 -15.19 -2.88 7.12
N ARG A 33 -15.15 -3.99 7.88
CA ARG A 33 -16.32 -4.85 8.05
C ARG A 33 -17.09 -4.36 9.27
N ARG A 34 -18.42 -4.33 9.17
CA ARG A 34 -19.41 -3.86 10.17
C ARG A 34 -18.81 -3.38 11.52
N ASN A 35 -18.88 -2.06 11.74
CA ASN A 35 -18.45 -1.38 12.97
C ASN A 35 -16.93 -1.29 13.21
N GLU A 36 -16.08 -1.69 12.26
CA GLU A 36 -14.64 -1.39 12.29
C GLU A 36 -14.33 0.04 11.83
N ALA A 37 -13.27 0.62 12.40
CA ALA A 37 -12.76 1.91 11.97
C ALA A 37 -12.14 1.82 10.56
N PHE A 38 -12.44 2.81 9.72
CA PHE A 38 -11.77 2.99 8.45
C PHE A 38 -10.28 3.28 8.70
N GLN A 39 -9.40 2.42 8.18
CA GLN A 39 -7.96 2.61 8.28
C GLN A 39 -7.40 2.81 6.88
N ALA A 40 -6.81 3.99 6.65
CA ALA A 40 -6.05 4.25 5.45
C ALA A 40 -4.61 4.56 5.82
N HIS A 41 -3.69 4.04 5.03
CA HIS A 41 -2.27 4.28 5.14
C HIS A 41 -1.76 4.79 3.78
N ASP A 42 -1.06 5.92 3.80
CA ASP A 42 -0.39 6.48 2.63
C ASP A 42 1.11 6.25 2.81
N SER A 43 1.76 5.64 1.82
CA SER A 43 3.19 5.36 1.87
C SER A 43 4.06 6.62 1.83
N GLY A 44 3.51 7.75 1.38
CA GLY A 44 4.35 8.84 0.86
C GLY A 44 5.11 8.41 -0.40
N ASP A 45 6.19 9.13 -0.70
CA ASP A 45 7.09 8.77 -1.81
C ASP A 45 8.05 7.66 -1.32
N ILE A 46 7.93 6.48 -1.92
CA ILE A 46 8.70 5.28 -1.53
C ILE A 46 10.13 5.38 -2.10
N ASP A 47 10.23 5.58 -3.41
CA ASP A 47 11.49 5.73 -4.14
C ASP A 47 11.24 6.36 -5.54
N GLY A 48 12.30 6.83 -6.20
CA GLY A 48 12.27 7.47 -7.52
C GLY A 48 12.80 6.57 -8.63
N PHE A 49 12.07 6.47 -9.74
CA PHE A 49 12.41 5.62 -10.88
C PHE A 49 12.40 6.39 -12.20
N ALA A 50 13.20 5.96 -13.17
CA ALA A 50 13.20 6.55 -14.51
C ALA A 50 11.96 6.16 -15.35
N SER A 51 11.21 5.14 -14.93
CA SER A 51 10.06 4.62 -15.67
C SER A 51 8.84 4.42 -14.76
N GLU A 52 7.66 4.72 -15.29
CA GLU A 52 6.38 4.52 -14.59
C GLU A 52 6.17 3.04 -14.18
N ALA A 53 6.56 2.10 -15.05
CA ALA A 53 6.40 0.67 -14.81
C ALA A 53 7.23 0.17 -13.61
N ASP A 54 8.45 0.68 -13.46
CA ASP A 54 9.31 0.36 -12.31
C ASP A 54 8.75 0.96 -11.02
N ALA A 55 8.29 2.21 -11.07
CA ALA A 55 7.64 2.87 -9.94
C ALA A 55 6.38 2.12 -9.48
N LEU A 56 5.54 1.67 -10.42
CA LEU A 56 4.35 0.88 -10.11
C LEU A 56 4.70 -0.51 -9.56
N SER A 57 5.74 -1.16 -10.08
CA SER A 57 6.18 -2.47 -9.60
C SER A 57 6.76 -2.38 -8.19
N CYS A 58 7.55 -1.34 -7.91
CA CYS A 58 8.06 -1.05 -6.57
C CYS A 58 6.91 -0.77 -5.59
N ALA A 59 5.98 0.14 -5.94
CA ALA A 59 4.82 0.46 -5.11
C ALA A 59 3.97 -0.77 -4.79
N ARG A 60 3.80 -1.68 -5.76
CA ARG A 60 3.08 -2.94 -5.58
C ARG A 60 3.76 -3.86 -4.58
N SER A 61 5.06 -4.10 -4.73
CA SER A 61 5.82 -4.96 -3.81
C SER A 61 5.78 -4.42 -2.40
N TRP A 62 6.04 -3.12 -2.23
CA TRP A 62 5.96 -2.44 -0.93
C TRP A 62 4.57 -2.59 -0.30
N ALA A 63 3.50 -2.39 -1.07
CA ALA A 63 2.15 -2.46 -0.55
C ALA A 63 1.76 -3.87 -0.08
N ILE A 64 2.23 -4.91 -0.77
CA ILE A 64 2.01 -6.30 -0.38
C ILE A 64 2.72 -6.58 0.95
N GLU A 65 3.99 -6.21 1.08
CA GLU A 65 4.76 -6.42 2.31
C GLU A 65 4.15 -5.68 3.51
N TRP A 66 3.69 -4.44 3.29
CA TRP A 66 2.99 -3.68 4.33
C TRP A 66 1.69 -4.39 4.75
N CYS A 67 0.90 -4.89 3.79
CA CYS A 67 -0.34 -5.60 4.10
C CYS A 67 -0.09 -6.91 4.84
N ASP A 68 0.94 -7.66 4.45
CA ASP A 68 1.33 -8.90 5.14
C ASP A 68 1.76 -8.62 6.58
N ALA A 69 2.57 -7.57 6.80
CA ALA A 69 2.97 -7.13 8.13
C ALA A 69 1.78 -6.66 8.98
N ALA A 70 0.87 -5.87 8.40
CA ALA A 70 -0.33 -5.37 9.07
C ALA A 70 -1.28 -6.52 9.47
N ALA A 71 -1.48 -7.49 8.58
CA ALA A 71 -2.27 -8.69 8.86
C ALA A 71 -1.64 -9.53 9.98
N ASN A 72 -0.31 -9.66 9.98
CA ASN A 72 0.41 -10.37 11.03
C ASN A 72 0.29 -9.66 12.39
N LEU A 73 0.42 -8.33 12.43
CA LEU A 73 0.26 -7.54 13.65
C LEU A 73 -1.17 -7.66 14.22
N ALA A 74 -2.19 -7.63 13.37
CA ALA A 74 -3.57 -7.83 13.78
C ALA A 74 -3.79 -9.22 14.41
N ALA A 75 -3.19 -10.27 13.84
CA ALA A 75 -3.25 -11.62 14.39
C ALA A 75 -2.56 -11.73 15.76
N HIS A 76 -1.45 -11.01 15.98
CA HIS A 76 -0.74 -11.00 17.26
C HIS A 76 -1.47 -10.22 18.36
N GLN A 77 -2.23 -9.18 18.02
CA GLN A 77 -3.03 -8.42 18.99
C GLN A 77 -4.30 -9.17 19.44
N ALA A 78 -4.80 -10.10 18.62
CA ALA A 78 -5.99 -10.90 18.91
C ALA A 78 -5.69 -12.19 19.72
N GLY A 79 -4.69 -12.16 20.61
CA GLY A 79 -4.14 -13.33 21.32
C GLY A 79 -5.19 -14.29 21.94
N PRO A 80 -4.83 -15.58 22.11
CA PRO A 80 -5.78 -16.63 22.46
C PRO A 80 -6.38 -16.38 23.85
N SER A 81 -7.70 -16.55 23.93
CA SER A 81 -8.50 -16.47 25.15
C SER A 81 -8.01 -17.40 26.25
#